data_AF-A0A316UJB0-F1
#
_entry.id   AF-A0A316UJB0-F1
#
_cell.length_a   1.000
_cell.length_b   1.000
_cell.length_c   1.000
_cell.angle_alpha   90.00
_cell.angle_beta   90.00
_cell.angle_gamma   90.00
#
_symmetry.space_group_name_H-M   'P 1'
#
loop_
_entity.id
_entity.type
_entity.pdbx_description
1 polymer ?
#
loop_
_entity_poly.entity_id
_entity_poly.type
_entity_poly.pdbx_seq_one_letter_code
_entity_poly.pdbx_strand_id
1 'polypeptide(L)'
;MLASSFVSLALSFATAAANHVTCTWRPGLETPDKYGYVSFCTARKEYIDDKHQRFMCTSDLSIKVADWGFLGEEILEMATPCNGGGYAKKSHCDKGSWGVCFPPSKQYNGTTCRFWDRFDDCEWPVFLSFFELPDNVTIWYNWTPGPEDPNKYNYTILCQAFKYEDNHKQARYLCKGPNQVKVADWGYLRPKTLEFGTACNGGGYGGQLCDRRSWGVCLPKTFENPNLNCRYMDRYDDCQWPQLLAYDELPEDVTICLSPALANHFFCNWDGPGADVPEKYNYERYCSAIQTWADDTHATYTCELSGVKVADWGYLQEGVLEIATPCNGGGYGDKHECSSHNWAACVNLSNVNSTHKVNLFPWKCYYFSRHDDCQWPTAFTKSELPETVVIYRDE
;
A
#
# COMPACT_ATOMS: atom_id res chain seq x y z
N MET A 1 -33.44 60.59 10.90
CA MET A 1 -33.33 59.13 11.04
C MET A 1 -32.84 58.58 9.72
N LEU A 2 -31.55 58.26 9.62
CA LEU A 2 -30.94 57.67 8.41
C LEU A 2 -30.62 56.21 8.72
N ALA A 3 -31.39 55.31 8.12
CA ALA A 3 -31.20 53.87 8.25
C ALA A 3 -30.09 53.42 7.27
N SER A 4 -28.96 52.97 7.82
CA SER A 4 -27.89 52.35 7.02
C SER A 4 -28.24 50.89 6.77
N SER A 5 -28.45 50.53 5.52
CA SER A 5 -28.59 49.13 5.07
C SER A 5 -27.21 48.50 4.95
N PHE A 6 -26.92 47.53 5.81
CA PHE A 6 -25.76 46.65 5.67
C PHE A 6 -26.08 45.57 4.63
N VAL A 7 -25.39 45.60 3.50
CA VAL A 7 -25.39 44.53 2.49
C VAL A 7 -24.37 43.49 2.94
N SER A 8 -24.85 42.37 3.47
CA SER A 8 -24.02 41.19 3.76
C SER A 8 -23.64 40.51 2.45
N LEU A 9 -22.41 40.72 2.00
CA LEU A 9 -21.81 40.00 0.90
C LEU A 9 -21.49 38.57 1.37
N ALA A 10 -22.34 37.61 1.03
CA ALA A 10 -22.10 36.21 1.29
C ALA A 10 -20.92 35.73 0.44
N LEU A 11 -19.73 35.59 1.04
CA LEU A 11 -18.60 34.89 0.43
C LEU A 11 -18.94 33.38 0.40
N SER A 12 -19.34 32.90 -0.75
CA SER A 12 -19.40 31.46 -1.03
C SER A 12 -17.96 30.94 -1.14
N PHE A 13 -17.45 30.38 -0.05
CA PHE A 13 -16.21 29.61 -0.09
C PHE A 13 -16.47 28.34 -0.88
N ALA A 14 -16.07 28.32 -2.15
CA ALA A 14 -15.97 27.09 -2.91
C ALA A 14 -14.88 26.24 -2.25
N THR A 15 -15.29 25.29 -1.41
CA THR A 15 -14.40 24.24 -0.94
C THR A 15 -14.05 23.39 -2.15
N ALA A 16 -12.85 23.60 -2.71
CA ALA A 16 -12.29 22.68 -3.68
C ALA A 16 -12.03 21.35 -2.97
N ALA A 17 -12.98 20.42 -3.05
CA ALA A 17 -12.76 19.05 -2.62
C ALA A 17 -11.82 18.39 -3.63
N ALA A 18 -10.54 18.31 -3.30
CA ALA A 18 -9.63 17.44 -4.01
C ALA A 18 -10.04 15.99 -3.71
N ASN A 19 -10.35 15.22 -4.76
CA ASN A 19 -10.60 13.79 -4.63
C ASN A 19 -9.26 13.10 -4.44
N HIS A 20 -8.79 13.05 -3.19
CA HIS A 20 -7.62 12.27 -2.82
C HIS A 20 -7.97 10.79 -2.84
N VAL A 21 -7.20 10.02 -3.59
CA VAL A 21 -7.31 8.56 -3.65
C VAL A 21 -6.44 7.99 -2.54
N THR A 22 -6.92 6.97 -1.83
CA THR A 22 -6.17 6.32 -0.76
C THR A 22 -4.84 5.78 -1.28
N CYS A 23 -3.74 6.13 -0.60
CA CYS A 23 -2.42 5.57 -0.89
C CYS A 23 -2.36 4.06 -0.73
N THR A 24 -1.74 3.39 -1.69
CA THR A 24 -1.43 1.95 -1.60
C THR A 24 0.07 1.67 -1.57
N TRP A 25 0.82 2.45 -0.79
CA TRP A 25 2.27 2.29 -0.66
C TRP A 25 2.68 0.86 -0.30
N ARG A 26 3.67 0.33 -1.03
CA ARG A 26 4.33 -0.94 -0.73
C ARG A 26 5.85 -0.72 -0.69
N PRO A 27 6.53 -1.06 0.42
CA PRO A 27 7.99 -0.96 0.47
C PRO A 27 8.63 -1.97 -0.49
N GLY A 28 9.71 -1.57 -1.16
CA GLY A 28 10.55 -2.44 -1.98
C GLY A 28 11.81 -2.85 -1.25
N LEU A 29 12.11 -4.15 -1.21
CA LEU A 29 13.36 -4.67 -0.65
C LEU A 29 14.54 -4.53 -1.63
N GLU A 30 14.25 -4.47 -2.92
CA GLU A 30 15.23 -4.32 -4.00
C GLU A 30 14.86 -3.16 -4.93
N THR A 31 15.73 -2.85 -5.89
CA THR A 31 15.48 -1.84 -6.91
C THR A 31 14.41 -2.30 -7.91
N PRO A 32 13.65 -1.39 -8.54
CA PRO A 32 12.46 -1.75 -9.32
C PRO A 32 12.73 -2.62 -10.55
N ASP A 33 13.94 -2.56 -11.10
CA ASP A 33 14.37 -3.42 -12.22
C ASP A 33 14.31 -4.92 -11.86
N LYS A 34 14.50 -5.27 -10.58
CA LYS A 34 14.38 -6.64 -10.07
C LYS A 34 12.95 -7.15 -10.08
N TYR A 35 11.98 -6.25 -10.06
CA TYR A 35 10.56 -6.55 -10.13
C TYR A 35 9.97 -6.35 -11.54
N GLY A 36 10.83 -6.15 -12.56
CA GLY A 36 10.40 -5.97 -13.94
C GLY A 36 9.93 -4.56 -14.30
N TYR A 37 10.16 -3.58 -13.42
CA TYR A 37 9.82 -2.20 -13.74
C TYR A 37 10.79 -1.61 -14.76
N VAL A 38 10.27 -0.68 -15.56
CA VAL A 38 11.03 0.13 -16.48
C VAL A 38 11.13 1.55 -15.91
N SER A 39 12.32 2.14 -15.98
CA SER A 39 12.53 3.52 -15.56
C SER A 39 11.67 4.45 -16.44
N PHE A 40 10.80 5.23 -15.81
CA PHE A 40 10.03 6.28 -16.46
C PHE A 40 10.90 7.52 -16.70
N CYS A 41 11.46 8.07 -15.61
CA CYS A 41 12.35 9.22 -15.66
C CYS A 41 13.20 9.30 -14.39
N THR A 42 14.32 10.02 -14.45
CA THR A 42 14.94 10.61 -13.26
C THR A 42 14.41 12.02 -13.12
N ALA A 43 13.92 12.39 -11.93
CA ALA A 43 13.43 13.73 -11.66
C ALA A 43 14.38 14.47 -10.72
N ARG A 44 14.76 15.69 -11.09
CA ARG A 44 15.62 16.55 -10.26
C ARG A 44 14.78 17.46 -9.40
N LYS A 45 15.28 17.76 -8.20
CA LYS A 45 14.73 18.80 -7.33
C LYS A 45 14.93 20.18 -7.97
N GLU A 46 13.86 20.97 -8.02
CA GLU A 46 13.86 22.38 -8.41
C GLU A 46 13.33 23.24 -7.27
N TYR A 47 14.05 24.31 -6.97
CA TYR A 47 13.67 25.28 -5.95
C TYR A 47 12.59 26.22 -6.51
N ILE A 48 11.47 26.32 -5.80
CA ILE A 48 10.47 27.36 -6.02
C ILE A 48 10.74 28.49 -5.03
N ASP A 49 10.83 28.15 -3.73
CA ASP A 49 11.25 29.03 -2.65
C ASP A 49 11.93 28.23 -1.51
N ASP A 50 12.05 28.84 -0.33
CA ASP A 50 12.69 28.25 0.85
C ASP A 50 11.84 27.17 1.54
N LYS A 51 10.54 27.12 1.25
CA LYS A 51 9.57 26.17 1.83
C LYS A 51 8.94 25.25 0.80
N HIS A 52 9.20 25.44 -0.48
CA HIS A 52 8.57 24.73 -1.58
C HIS A 52 9.61 24.27 -2.61
N GLN A 53 9.65 22.97 -2.88
CA GLN A 53 10.43 22.39 -3.98
C GLN A 53 9.58 21.43 -4.79
N ARG A 54 9.91 21.25 -6.06
CA ARG A 54 9.25 20.26 -6.93
C ARG A 54 10.27 19.35 -7.59
N PHE A 55 9.85 18.13 -7.93
CA PHE A 55 10.68 17.18 -8.67
C PHE A 55 10.20 17.11 -10.11
N MET A 56 11.05 17.54 -11.03
CA MET A 56 10.76 17.60 -12.47
C MET A 56 11.59 16.57 -13.23
N CYS A 57 10.98 15.78 -14.11
CA CYS A 57 11.71 14.82 -14.94
C CYS A 57 12.80 15.51 -15.77
N THR A 58 14.03 15.01 -15.73
CA THR A 58 15.16 15.59 -16.46
C THR A 58 15.03 15.45 -17.98
N SER A 59 14.30 14.44 -18.44
CA SER A 59 14.02 14.19 -19.85
C SER A 59 12.92 15.09 -20.42
N ASP A 60 12.04 15.61 -19.56
CA ASP A 60 10.92 16.47 -19.94
C ASP A 60 10.52 17.34 -18.75
N LEU A 61 10.97 18.60 -18.75
CA LEU A 61 10.75 19.55 -17.67
C LEU A 61 9.29 20.02 -17.55
N SER A 62 8.37 19.55 -18.41
CA SER A 62 6.93 19.76 -18.22
C SER A 62 6.30 18.75 -17.27
N ILE A 63 7.01 17.67 -16.92
CA ILE A 63 6.50 16.55 -16.13
C ILE A 63 6.96 16.73 -14.66
N LYS A 64 6.03 17.17 -13.80
CA LYS A 64 6.18 17.19 -12.34
C LYS A 64 5.74 15.84 -11.76
N VAL A 65 6.62 15.18 -11.02
CA VAL A 65 6.32 13.85 -10.44
C VAL A 65 6.16 13.88 -8.93
N ALA A 66 6.70 14.90 -8.25
CA ALA A 66 6.51 15.10 -6.83
C ALA A 66 6.62 16.58 -6.46
N ASP A 67 6.06 16.92 -5.31
CA ASP A 67 6.00 18.27 -4.79
C ASP A 67 6.21 18.25 -3.27
N TRP A 68 7.14 19.05 -2.75
CA TRP A 68 7.46 19.13 -1.33
C TRP A 68 7.07 20.48 -0.77
N GLY A 69 6.32 20.51 0.33
CA GLY A 69 5.87 21.76 0.94
C GLY A 69 4.53 22.29 0.41
N PHE A 70 3.98 21.69 -0.65
CA PHE A 70 2.75 22.16 -1.29
C PHE A 70 1.49 21.87 -0.47
N LEU A 71 1.36 20.64 0.04
CA LEU A 71 0.24 20.24 0.91
C LEU A 71 0.44 20.65 2.38
N GLY A 72 1.69 20.82 2.80
CA GLY A 72 2.07 21.22 4.15
C GLY A 72 3.59 21.25 4.28
N GLU A 73 4.10 21.94 5.31
CA GLU A 73 5.54 21.98 5.59
C GLU A 73 6.10 20.57 5.78
N GLU A 74 7.26 20.29 5.18
CA GLU A 74 7.97 18.99 5.29
C GLU A 74 7.26 17.77 4.66
N ILE A 75 6.12 17.96 4.00
CA ILE A 75 5.37 16.92 3.29
C ILE A 75 5.87 16.80 1.85
N LEU A 76 6.28 15.60 1.45
CA LEU A 76 6.54 15.27 0.04
C LEU A 76 5.32 14.52 -0.54
N GLU A 77 4.60 15.15 -1.45
CA GLU A 77 3.52 14.55 -2.23
C GLU A 77 4.05 14.01 -3.55
N MET A 78 3.71 12.77 -3.87
CA MET A 78 3.91 12.15 -5.18
C MET A 78 2.68 12.42 -6.04
N ALA A 79 2.89 13.08 -7.18
CA ALA A 79 1.80 13.35 -8.12
C ALA A 79 1.22 12.03 -8.64
N THR A 80 -0.09 12.00 -8.87
CA THR A 80 -0.72 10.83 -9.49
C THR A 80 -0.19 10.61 -10.90
N PRO A 81 0.19 9.37 -11.27
CA PRO A 81 0.60 9.07 -12.63
C PRO A 81 -0.56 9.22 -13.62
N CYS A 82 -1.76 8.75 -13.28
CA CYS A 82 -2.81 8.50 -14.27
C CYS A 82 -4.19 9.09 -13.95
N ASN A 83 -4.41 9.70 -12.78
CA ASN A 83 -5.68 10.30 -12.42
C ASN A 83 -5.71 11.82 -12.70
N GLY A 84 -6.88 12.39 -13.03
CA GLY A 84 -7.12 13.84 -12.94
C GLY A 84 -6.15 14.80 -13.68
N GLY A 85 -5.44 14.36 -14.71
CA GLY A 85 -4.35 15.13 -15.34
C GLY A 85 -2.94 14.71 -14.92
N GLY A 86 -2.81 13.48 -14.42
CA GLY A 86 -1.56 12.86 -14.02
C GLY A 86 -0.49 12.90 -15.10
N TYR A 87 0.75 12.72 -14.66
CA TYR A 87 1.92 13.04 -15.48
C TYR A 87 2.24 11.98 -16.55
N ALA A 88 1.58 10.81 -16.51
CA ALA A 88 1.83 9.71 -17.42
C ALA A 88 0.94 9.77 -18.67
N LYS A 89 1.48 9.30 -19.79
CA LYS A 89 0.71 9.11 -21.02
C LYS A 89 -0.31 7.98 -20.83
N LYS A 90 -1.43 8.04 -21.56
CA LYS A 90 -2.47 6.99 -21.55
C LYS A 90 -1.90 5.58 -21.73
N SER A 91 -0.91 5.42 -22.63
CA SER A 91 -0.22 4.14 -22.87
C SER A 91 0.53 3.57 -21.65
N HIS A 92 0.94 4.42 -20.71
CA HIS A 92 1.52 4.02 -19.42
C HIS A 92 0.44 3.77 -18.36
N CYS A 93 -0.74 4.37 -18.51
CA CYS A 93 -1.86 4.22 -17.60
C CYS A 93 -2.66 2.94 -17.79
N ASP A 94 -2.50 2.28 -18.93
CA ASP A 94 -2.95 0.89 -19.09
C ASP A 94 -2.12 -0.08 -18.20
N LYS A 95 -1.14 0.41 -17.43
CA LYS A 95 -0.27 -0.36 -16.54
C LYS A 95 -0.60 -0.10 -15.07
N GLY A 96 -0.58 -1.15 -14.24
CA GLY A 96 -1.17 -1.13 -12.90
C GLY A 96 -0.32 -0.45 -11.82
N SER A 97 1.02 -0.55 -11.86
CA SER A 97 1.84 -0.13 -10.72
C SER A 97 3.04 0.73 -11.09
N TRP A 98 3.33 1.68 -10.19
CA TRP A 98 4.38 2.67 -10.27
C TRP A 98 5.32 2.55 -9.08
N GLY A 99 6.52 3.10 -9.23
CA GLY A 99 7.52 3.08 -8.18
C GLY A 99 8.37 4.34 -8.17
N VAL A 100 8.91 4.66 -7.01
CA VAL A 100 9.85 5.76 -6.79
C VAL A 100 10.96 5.22 -5.92
N CYS A 101 12.18 5.60 -6.25
CA CYS A 101 13.34 5.29 -5.43
C CYS A 101 14.10 6.56 -5.09
N PHE A 102 14.47 6.64 -3.83
CA PHE A 102 15.40 7.63 -3.32
C PHE A 102 16.80 7.03 -3.35
N PRO A 103 17.80 7.75 -3.88
CA PRO A 103 19.17 7.31 -3.78
C PRO A 103 19.62 7.28 -2.31
N PRO A 104 20.73 6.58 -1.99
CA PRO A 104 21.32 6.62 -0.66
C PRO A 104 21.51 8.06 -0.18
N SER A 105 21.11 8.34 1.07
CA SER A 105 21.18 9.67 1.67
C SER A 105 21.61 9.59 3.14
N LYS A 106 21.68 10.72 3.84
CA LYS A 106 21.93 10.71 5.30
C LYS A 106 20.81 10.03 6.07
N GLN A 107 19.58 10.07 5.56
CA GLN A 107 18.40 9.49 6.20
C GLN A 107 18.22 8.01 5.82
N TYR A 108 18.64 7.62 4.62
CA TYR A 108 18.45 6.27 4.09
C TYR A 108 19.79 5.58 3.86
N ASN A 109 20.04 4.49 4.61
CA ASN A 109 21.21 3.64 4.43
C ASN A 109 21.04 2.73 3.20
N GLY A 110 21.20 3.32 2.02
CA GLY A 110 20.98 2.66 0.74
C GLY A 110 19.79 3.23 -0.03
N THR A 111 19.53 2.65 -1.21
CA THR A 111 18.40 3.03 -2.04
C THR A 111 17.11 2.58 -1.38
N THR A 112 16.17 3.49 -1.17
CA THR A 112 14.85 3.16 -0.61
C THR A 112 13.81 3.31 -1.70
N CYS A 113 13.09 2.23 -2.00
CA CYS A 113 12.06 2.20 -3.03
C CYS A 113 10.68 1.95 -2.43
N ARG A 114 9.67 2.59 -3.02
CA ARG A 114 8.26 2.31 -2.72
C ARG A 114 7.44 2.24 -3.99
N PHE A 115 6.36 1.48 -3.95
CA PHE A 115 5.45 1.23 -5.07
C PHE A 115 4.02 1.62 -4.73
N TRP A 116 3.24 2.05 -5.72
CA TRP A 116 1.83 2.44 -5.56
C TRP A 116 1.01 2.09 -6.82
N ASP A 117 -0.31 2.20 -6.75
CA ASP A 117 -1.19 2.05 -7.91
C ASP A 117 -1.14 3.27 -8.83
N ARG A 118 -1.35 3.08 -10.12
CA ARG A 118 -1.36 4.17 -11.12
C ARG A 118 -2.30 5.33 -10.81
N PHE A 119 -3.33 5.15 -10.00
CA PHE A 119 -4.31 6.19 -9.69
C PHE A 119 -4.08 6.88 -8.35
N ASP A 120 -3.17 6.38 -7.51
CA ASP A 120 -2.92 7.01 -6.20
C ASP A 120 -2.18 8.34 -6.37
N ASP A 121 -2.51 9.29 -5.50
CA ASP A 121 -1.80 10.54 -5.22
C ASP A 121 -1.26 10.46 -3.80
N CYS A 122 0.06 10.29 -3.66
CA CYS A 122 0.60 9.74 -2.43
C CYS A 122 1.53 10.64 -1.64
N GLU A 123 1.22 10.88 -0.36
CA GLU A 123 2.16 11.45 0.58
C GLU A 123 3.27 10.45 0.93
N TRP A 124 4.53 10.90 0.92
CA TRP A 124 5.66 10.10 1.36
C TRP A 124 5.51 9.78 2.86
N PRO A 125 5.67 8.52 3.31
CA PRO A 125 5.26 8.11 4.67
C PRO A 125 6.09 8.68 5.83
N VAL A 126 7.03 9.58 5.57
CA VAL A 126 7.80 10.29 6.59
C VAL A 126 7.96 11.74 6.17
N PHE A 127 7.86 12.65 7.15
CA PHE A 127 8.25 14.04 6.95
C PHE A 127 9.73 14.12 6.60
N LEU A 128 10.05 14.97 5.63
CA LEU A 128 11.40 15.20 5.15
C LEU A 128 11.72 16.67 5.39
N SER A 129 12.70 16.96 6.22
CA SER A 129 13.22 18.33 6.28
C SER A 129 13.91 18.68 4.96
N PHE A 130 14.10 19.97 4.72
CA PHE A 130 14.77 20.48 3.52
C PHE A 130 16.13 19.81 3.24
N PHE A 131 16.90 19.48 4.29
CA PHE A 131 18.22 18.87 4.18
C PHE A 131 18.19 17.35 3.97
N GLU A 132 17.03 16.72 4.17
CA GLU A 132 16.81 15.29 4.00
C GLU A 132 16.29 14.95 2.60
N LEU A 133 15.68 15.93 1.93
CA LEU A 133 15.21 15.77 0.56
C LEU A 133 16.34 15.36 -0.40
N PRO A 134 16.18 14.26 -1.16
CA PRO A 134 17.18 13.88 -2.13
C PRO A 134 17.28 14.91 -3.25
N ASP A 135 18.44 15.00 -3.91
CA ASP A 135 18.61 15.91 -5.05
C ASP A 135 17.89 15.42 -6.31
N ASN A 136 17.62 14.11 -6.37
CA ASN A 136 16.85 13.48 -7.42
C ASN A 136 16.10 12.26 -6.89
N VAL A 137 15.04 11.89 -7.60
CA VAL A 137 14.32 10.63 -7.43
C VAL A 137 14.22 9.93 -8.78
N THR A 138 14.17 8.61 -8.79
CA THR A 138 13.89 7.85 -10.01
C THR A 138 12.47 7.32 -9.97
N ILE A 139 11.69 7.61 -11.02
CA ILE A 139 10.33 7.12 -11.20
C ILE A 139 10.35 5.92 -12.13
N TRP A 140 9.56 4.92 -11.78
CA TRP A 140 9.49 3.64 -12.46
C TRP A 140 8.02 3.29 -12.71
N TYR A 141 7.77 2.50 -13.75
CA TYR A 141 6.45 1.94 -14.01
C TYR A 141 6.63 0.48 -14.43
N ASN A 142 5.74 -0.39 -13.97
CA ASN A 142 5.84 -1.79 -14.30
C ASN A 142 5.06 -2.13 -15.56
N TRP A 143 5.71 -2.83 -16.48
CA TRP A 143 5.06 -3.36 -17.67
C TRP A 143 4.36 -4.71 -17.42
N THR A 144 4.58 -5.37 -16.26
CA THR A 144 4.07 -6.71 -15.95
C THR A 144 4.11 -7.02 -14.44
N PRO A 145 3.03 -7.48 -13.79
CA PRO A 145 3.09 -7.90 -12.39
C PRO A 145 4.13 -9.02 -12.20
N GLY A 146 4.80 -9.02 -11.04
CA GLY A 146 6.10 -9.62 -10.83
C GLY A 146 6.22 -11.13 -11.13
N PRO A 147 7.39 -11.59 -11.64
CA PRO A 147 7.63 -12.97 -12.07
C PRO A 147 7.91 -13.97 -10.94
N GLU A 148 7.41 -13.73 -9.72
CA GLU A 148 7.81 -14.56 -8.58
C GLU A 148 6.73 -15.57 -8.17
N ASP A 149 7.23 -16.68 -7.63
CA ASP A 149 6.45 -17.81 -7.10
C ASP A 149 5.44 -17.31 -6.05
N PRO A 150 4.14 -17.67 -6.15
CA PRO A 150 3.09 -17.34 -5.17
C PRO A 150 3.51 -17.66 -3.73
N ASN A 151 4.31 -18.70 -3.54
CA ASN A 151 4.80 -19.12 -2.24
C ASN A 151 5.69 -18.06 -1.57
N LYS A 152 6.39 -17.22 -2.34
CA LYS A 152 7.24 -16.15 -1.79
C LYS A 152 6.42 -15.02 -1.14
N TYR A 153 5.16 -14.86 -1.55
CA TYR A 153 4.24 -13.84 -1.03
C TYR A 153 3.11 -14.43 -0.20
N ASN A 154 3.29 -15.65 0.33
CA ASN A 154 2.30 -16.37 1.14
C ASN A 154 0.94 -16.59 0.44
N TYR A 155 0.91 -16.54 -0.89
CA TYR A 155 -0.33 -16.83 -1.62
C TYR A 155 -0.67 -18.32 -1.48
N THR A 156 -1.94 -18.60 -1.20
CA THR A 156 -2.46 -19.96 -1.14
C THR A 156 -3.05 -20.33 -2.50
N ILE A 157 -2.69 -21.49 -3.04
CA ILE A 157 -3.32 -22.00 -4.27
C ILE A 157 -4.79 -22.30 -3.97
N LEU A 158 -5.70 -21.60 -4.64
CA LEU A 158 -7.13 -21.88 -4.58
C LEU A 158 -7.49 -23.07 -5.45
N CYS A 159 -7.06 -23.03 -6.71
CA CYS A 159 -7.34 -24.10 -7.64
C CYS A 159 -6.29 -24.16 -8.76
N GLN A 160 -6.12 -25.35 -9.32
CA GLN A 160 -5.54 -25.53 -10.63
C GLN A 160 -6.68 -25.75 -11.62
N ALA A 161 -6.73 -24.92 -12.65
CA ALA A 161 -7.76 -24.92 -13.68
C ALA A 161 -7.21 -25.45 -15.00
N PHE A 162 -7.86 -26.46 -15.56
CA PHE A 162 -7.39 -27.17 -16.75
C PHE A 162 -8.06 -26.64 -18.01
N LYS A 163 -7.32 -26.65 -19.12
CA LYS A 163 -7.78 -26.25 -20.45
C LYS A 163 -8.81 -27.26 -20.99
N TYR A 164 -9.93 -26.73 -21.50
CA TYR A 164 -10.95 -27.47 -22.23
C TYR A 164 -11.21 -26.78 -23.56
N GLU A 165 -10.99 -27.50 -24.66
CA GLU A 165 -11.32 -27.03 -26.01
C GLU A 165 -12.82 -27.11 -26.27
N ASP A 166 -13.37 -26.11 -26.95
CA ASP A 166 -14.67 -26.21 -27.57
C ASP A 166 -14.61 -26.38 -29.09
N ASN A 167 -15.76 -26.66 -29.69
CA ASN A 167 -15.89 -26.95 -31.12
C ASN A 167 -15.48 -25.79 -32.05
N HIS A 168 -15.18 -24.60 -31.50
CA HIS A 168 -14.82 -23.40 -32.25
C HIS A 168 -13.34 -23.02 -32.12
N LYS A 169 -12.48 -23.96 -31.67
CA LYS A 169 -11.07 -23.70 -31.33
C LYS A 169 -10.91 -22.62 -30.26
N GLN A 170 -11.91 -22.39 -29.43
CA GLN A 170 -11.75 -21.58 -28.23
C GLN A 170 -11.41 -22.50 -27.06
N ALA A 171 -10.84 -21.93 -26.00
CA ALA A 171 -10.53 -22.70 -24.80
C ALA A 171 -11.15 -22.07 -23.56
N ARG A 172 -11.49 -22.91 -22.58
CA ARG A 172 -11.92 -22.49 -21.23
C ARG A 172 -11.03 -23.16 -20.20
N TYR A 173 -10.73 -22.47 -19.12
CA TYR A 173 -10.00 -23.03 -17.99
C TYR A 173 -10.97 -23.22 -16.82
N LEU A 174 -11.13 -24.46 -16.39
CA LEU A 174 -12.08 -24.83 -15.34
C LEU A 174 -11.32 -25.39 -14.13
N CYS A 175 -11.54 -24.82 -12.93
CA CYS A 175 -11.01 -25.38 -11.69
C CYS A 175 -11.48 -26.83 -11.50
N LYS A 176 -10.57 -27.71 -11.06
CA LYS A 176 -10.94 -29.08 -10.71
C LYS A 176 -11.87 -29.09 -9.49
N GLY A 177 -13.09 -29.61 -9.64
CA GLY A 177 -14.08 -29.68 -8.57
C GLY A 177 -15.47 -30.03 -9.09
N PRO A 178 -16.45 -30.29 -8.18
CA PRO A 178 -17.80 -30.71 -8.57
C PRO A 178 -18.53 -29.65 -9.41
N ASN A 179 -18.18 -28.37 -9.25
CA ASN A 179 -18.84 -27.26 -9.92
C ASN A 179 -18.09 -26.74 -11.16
N GLN A 180 -16.92 -27.30 -11.49
CA GLN A 180 -16.08 -26.92 -12.64
C GLN A 180 -16.08 -25.40 -12.94
N VAL A 181 -15.71 -24.60 -11.93
CA VAL A 181 -15.82 -23.15 -12.01
C VAL A 181 -14.88 -22.61 -13.10
N LYS A 182 -15.42 -21.85 -14.05
CA LYS A 182 -14.64 -21.21 -15.12
C LYS A 182 -13.88 -20.01 -14.55
N VAL A 183 -12.56 -20.01 -14.73
CA VAL A 183 -11.68 -18.92 -14.24
C VAL A 183 -11.03 -18.13 -15.37
N ALA A 184 -10.88 -18.75 -16.53
CA ALA A 184 -10.34 -18.09 -17.71
C ALA A 184 -10.97 -18.65 -18.99
N ASP A 185 -10.88 -17.88 -20.08
CA ASP A 185 -11.18 -18.33 -21.42
C ASP A 185 -10.25 -17.69 -22.44
N TRP A 186 -10.06 -18.34 -23.58
CA TRP A 186 -9.23 -17.86 -24.67
C TRP A 186 -10.05 -17.73 -25.94
N GLY A 187 -9.89 -16.62 -26.65
CA GLY A 187 -10.53 -16.42 -27.94
C GLY A 187 -12.02 -16.02 -27.88
N TYR A 188 -12.58 -15.79 -26.69
CA TYR A 188 -14.00 -15.43 -26.51
C TYR A 188 -14.27 -13.95 -26.75
N LEU A 189 -13.57 -13.06 -26.04
CA LEU A 189 -13.73 -11.61 -26.26
C LEU A 189 -12.95 -11.13 -27.48
N ARG A 190 -11.73 -11.66 -27.66
CA ARG A 190 -10.83 -11.28 -28.76
C ARG A 190 -10.02 -12.49 -29.24
N PRO A 191 -9.73 -12.60 -30.56
CA PRO A 191 -8.87 -13.66 -31.08
C PRO A 191 -7.50 -13.64 -30.42
N LYS A 192 -6.98 -14.83 -30.07
CA LYS A 192 -5.64 -15.02 -29.46
C LYS A 192 -5.45 -14.39 -28.08
N THR A 193 -6.51 -13.94 -27.42
CA THR A 193 -6.44 -13.36 -26.08
C THR A 193 -6.87 -14.39 -25.05
N LEU A 194 -6.01 -14.68 -24.07
CA LEU A 194 -6.36 -15.38 -22.84
C LEU A 194 -6.87 -14.35 -21.83
N GLU A 195 -8.06 -14.56 -21.29
CA GLU A 195 -8.72 -13.64 -20.38
C GLU A 195 -9.12 -14.38 -19.11
N PHE A 196 -8.89 -13.74 -17.97
CA PHE A 196 -9.28 -14.22 -16.66
C PHE A 196 -10.51 -13.45 -16.20
N GLY A 197 -11.53 -14.20 -15.79
CA GLY A 197 -12.74 -13.61 -15.26
C GLY A 197 -12.46 -12.81 -13.99
N THR A 198 -13.39 -11.93 -13.65
CA THR A 198 -13.44 -11.32 -12.32
C THR A 198 -13.64 -12.39 -11.24
N ALA A 199 -12.92 -12.25 -10.13
CA ALA A 199 -13.13 -13.16 -9.00
C ALA A 199 -14.48 -12.89 -8.32
N CYS A 200 -14.91 -11.62 -8.23
CA CYS A 200 -15.96 -11.22 -7.28
C CYS A 200 -17.09 -10.36 -7.84
N ASN A 201 -17.11 -10.09 -9.15
CA ASN A 201 -18.22 -9.38 -9.78
C ASN A 201 -19.10 -10.34 -10.62
N GLY A 202 -20.41 -10.08 -10.70
CA GLY A 202 -21.32 -10.73 -11.66
C GLY A 202 -21.38 -12.26 -11.64
N GLY A 203 -21.13 -12.92 -10.51
CA GLY A 203 -21.02 -14.40 -10.44
C GLY A 203 -19.61 -14.93 -10.69
N GLY A 204 -18.59 -14.11 -10.43
CA GLY A 204 -17.17 -14.46 -10.49
C GLY A 204 -16.80 -15.71 -9.70
N TYR A 205 -15.61 -16.24 -9.97
CA TYR A 205 -15.20 -17.56 -9.48
C TYR A 205 -14.81 -17.61 -8.00
N GLY A 206 -14.75 -16.48 -7.32
CA GLY A 206 -14.31 -16.40 -5.93
C GLY A 206 -15.37 -16.82 -4.92
N GLY A 207 -16.65 -16.74 -5.26
CA GLY A 207 -17.76 -17.19 -4.40
C GLY A 207 -17.70 -16.57 -2.99
N GLN A 208 -17.58 -17.42 -1.96
CA GLN A 208 -17.49 -16.96 -0.57
C GLN A 208 -16.14 -16.33 -0.20
N LEU A 209 -15.12 -16.47 -1.04
CA LEU A 209 -13.76 -15.95 -0.82
C LEU A 209 -13.59 -14.51 -1.33
N CYS A 210 -14.71 -13.84 -1.62
CA CYS A 210 -14.72 -12.48 -2.12
C CYS A 210 -14.42 -11.40 -1.09
N ASP A 211 -14.23 -11.80 0.16
CA ASP A 211 -13.59 -10.99 1.19
C ASP A 211 -12.10 -10.74 0.90
N ARG A 212 -11.45 -11.58 0.08
CA ARG A 212 -10.04 -11.42 -0.33
C ARG A 212 -9.89 -10.32 -1.37
N ARG A 213 -9.04 -9.33 -1.08
CA ARG A 213 -8.80 -8.17 -1.97
C ARG A 213 -7.97 -8.53 -3.20
N SER A 214 -6.92 -9.34 -3.04
CA SER A 214 -5.96 -9.63 -4.11
C SER A 214 -5.96 -11.09 -4.53
N TRP A 215 -5.92 -11.30 -5.84
CA TRP A 215 -5.97 -12.59 -6.50
C TRP A 215 -4.72 -12.74 -7.39
N GLY A 216 -4.26 -13.96 -7.56
CA GLY A 216 -3.12 -14.30 -8.40
C GLY A 216 -3.52 -15.31 -9.48
N VAL A 217 -2.92 -15.19 -10.65
CA VAL A 217 -3.06 -16.09 -11.79
C VAL A 217 -1.68 -16.42 -12.33
N CYS A 218 -1.35 -17.70 -12.34
CA CYS A 218 -0.04 -18.18 -12.78
C CYS A 218 -0.18 -19.13 -13.96
N LEU A 219 0.62 -18.88 -15.00
CA LEU A 219 0.82 -19.85 -16.07
C LEU A 219 1.98 -20.79 -15.69
N PRO A 220 1.88 -22.09 -16.03
CA PRO A 220 2.96 -23.04 -15.80
C PRO A 220 4.22 -22.62 -16.56
N LYS A 221 5.37 -23.05 -16.04
CA LYS A 221 6.67 -22.86 -16.70
C LYS A 221 6.62 -23.50 -18.08
N THR A 222 6.98 -22.75 -19.12
CA THR A 222 7.14 -23.28 -20.48
C THR A 222 8.62 -23.41 -20.81
N PHE A 223 8.95 -24.16 -21.87
CA PHE A 223 10.34 -24.25 -22.33
C PHE A 223 10.92 -22.88 -22.72
N GLU A 224 10.06 -21.98 -23.22
CA GLU A 224 10.44 -20.63 -23.63
C GLU A 224 10.49 -19.63 -22.46
N ASN A 225 9.79 -19.92 -21.35
CA ASN A 225 9.85 -19.13 -20.13
C ASN A 225 10.02 -20.06 -18.90
N PRO A 226 11.26 -20.26 -18.43
CA PRO A 226 11.56 -21.20 -17.35
C PRO A 226 11.07 -20.73 -15.98
N ASN A 227 10.55 -19.50 -15.87
CA ASN A 227 10.02 -18.94 -14.64
C ASN A 227 8.49 -19.05 -14.63
N LEU A 228 7.94 -19.36 -13.46
CA LEU A 228 6.49 -19.35 -13.25
C LEU A 228 6.03 -17.90 -13.45
N ASN A 229 5.15 -17.66 -14.42
CA ASN A 229 4.72 -16.30 -14.72
C ASN A 229 3.40 -16.06 -14.00
N CYS A 230 3.47 -15.38 -12.87
CA CYS A 230 2.31 -15.02 -12.08
C CYS A 230 1.93 -13.56 -12.32
N ARG A 231 0.63 -13.30 -12.31
CA ARG A 231 0.07 -11.95 -12.31
C ARG A 231 -0.94 -11.81 -11.21
N TYR A 232 -1.07 -10.60 -10.69
CA TYR A 232 -1.97 -10.29 -9.60
C TYR A 232 -3.00 -9.28 -10.05
N MET A 233 -4.22 -9.41 -9.55
CA MET A 233 -5.39 -8.60 -9.91
C MET A 233 -6.23 -8.32 -8.66
N ASP A 234 -6.97 -7.21 -8.67
CA ASP A 234 -7.99 -6.97 -7.66
C ASP A 234 -9.15 -7.95 -7.85
N ARG A 235 -9.88 -8.23 -6.77
CA ARG A 235 -11.05 -9.11 -6.78
C ARG A 235 -12.14 -8.71 -7.77
N TYR A 236 -12.22 -7.43 -8.16
CA TYR A 236 -13.24 -6.96 -9.11
C TYR A 236 -12.73 -6.79 -10.54
N ASP A 237 -11.43 -6.92 -10.77
CA ASP A 237 -10.84 -6.74 -12.10
C ASP A 237 -11.11 -7.95 -13.00
N ASP A 238 -11.43 -7.69 -14.25
CA ASP A 238 -11.28 -8.62 -15.37
C ASP A 238 -9.95 -8.33 -16.08
N CYS A 239 -9.12 -9.35 -16.25
CA CYS A 239 -7.75 -9.16 -16.71
C CYS A 239 -7.45 -10.01 -17.93
N GLN A 240 -6.86 -9.38 -18.94
CA GLN A 240 -6.32 -10.08 -20.10
C GLN A 240 -4.85 -10.40 -19.87
N TRP A 241 -4.47 -11.63 -20.25
CA TRP A 241 -3.07 -11.98 -20.31
C TRP A 241 -2.39 -11.10 -21.37
N PRO A 242 -1.28 -10.41 -21.04
CA PRO A 242 -0.73 -9.39 -21.94
C PRO A 242 -0.14 -9.93 -23.24
N GLN A 243 0.31 -11.19 -23.25
CA GLN A 243 0.74 -11.85 -24.47
C GLN A 243 -0.46 -12.39 -25.24
N LEU A 244 -0.51 -12.11 -26.55
CA LEU A 244 -1.36 -12.86 -27.46
C LEU A 244 -0.76 -14.26 -27.62
N LEU A 245 -1.59 -15.28 -27.42
CA LEU A 245 -1.18 -16.68 -27.49
C LEU A 245 -1.87 -17.32 -28.70
N ALA A 246 -1.12 -18.00 -29.56
CA ALA A 246 -1.71 -18.96 -30.49
C ALA A 246 -2.33 -20.14 -29.74
N TYR A 247 -3.20 -20.89 -30.40
CA TYR A 247 -3.95 -21.97 -29.75
C TYR A 247 -3.03 -23.08 -29.21
N ASP A 248 -2.00 -23.42 -29.97
CA ASP A 248 -0.95 -24.39 -29.65
C ASP A 248 0.07 -23.88 -28.60
N GLU A 249 0.06 -22.58 -28.31
CA GLU A 249 0.87 -21.96 -27.24
C GLU A 249 0.12 -21.89 -25.91
N LEU A 250 -1.17 -22.27 -25.87
CA LEU A 250 -1.97 -22.23 -24.65
C LEU A 250 -1.50 -23.28 -23.64
N PRO A 251 -1.28 -22.89 -22.37
CA PRO A 251 -0.90 -23.84 -21.34
C PRO A 251 -2.01 -24.86 -21.09
N GLU A 252 -1.65 -26.07 -20.65
CA GLU A 252 -2.63 -27.11 -20.31
C GLU A 252 -3.42 -26.80 -19.05
N ASP A 253 -2.85 -25.97 -18.17
CA ASP A 253 -3.48 -25.52 -16.95
C ASP A 253 -3.04 -24.10 -16.56
N VAL A 254 -3.79 -23.48 -15.66
CA VAL A 254 -3.45 -22.23 -14.99
C VAL A 254 -3.72 -22.39 -13.50
N THR A 255 -2.93 -21.73 -12.66
CA THR A 255 -3.11 -21.78 -11.21
C THR A 255 -3.73 -20.47 -10.72
N ILE A 256 -4.85 -20.57 -10.01
CA ILE A 256 -5.47 -19.45 -9.31
C ILE A 256 -4.97 -19.47 -7.87
N CYS A 257 -4.42 -18.33 -7.45
CA CYS A 257 -3.88 -18.13 -6.13
C CYS A 257 -4.70 -17.06 -5.41
N LEU A 258 -4.87 -17.25 -4.11
CA LEU A 258 -5.41 -16.26 -3.21
C LEU A 258 -4.27 -15.62 -2.47
N SER A 259 -4.30 -14.30 -2.36
CA SER A 259 -3.52 -13.65 -1.31
C SER A 259 -3.88 -14.32 0.02
N PRO A 260 -2.93 -14.46 0.96
CA PRO A 260 -3.28 -14.91 2.30
C PRO A 260 -4.47 -14.08 2.79
N ALA A 261 -5.19 -14.63 3.76
CA ALA A 261 -6.21 -13.89 4.48
C ALA A 261 -5.57 -12.67 5.13
N LEU A 262 -5.38 -11.62 4.35
CA LEU A 262 -5.26 -10.28 4.83
C LEU A 262 -6.49 -10.16 5.72
N ALA A 263 -6.29 -9.82 6.99
CA ALA A 263 -7.31 -9.01 7.64
C ALA A 263 -7.68 -7.90 6.64
N ASN A 264 -8.84 -7.25 6.77
CA ASN A 264 -9.03 -6.04 5.99
C ASN A 264 -8.00 -4.99 6.49
N HIS A 265 -6.73 -5.11 6.09
CA HIS A 265 -5.67 -4.17 6.35
C HIS A 265 -6.04 -2.99 5.47
N PHE A 266 -6.65 -2.00 6.10
CA PHE A 266 -6.65 -0.68 5.52
C PHE A 266 -5.22 -0.17 5.58
N PHE A 267 -4.74 0.38 4.47
CA PHE A 267 -3.39 0.91 4.39
C PHE A 267 -3.25 2.02 5.43
N CYS A 268 -2.26 1.85 6.30
CA CYS A 268 -1.98 2.85 7.31
C CYS A 268 -1.26 4.03 6.63
N ASN A 269 -1.94 5.17 6.59
CA ASN A 269 -1.31 6.38 6.07
C ASN A 269 -0.38 7.04 7.11
N TRP A 270 -0.51 6.65 8.38
CA TRP A 270 0.15 7.31 9.50
C TRP A 270 -0.14 8.82 9.59
N ASP A 271 -1.30 9.24 9.07
CA ASP A 271 -1.74 10.64 8.98
C ASP A 271 -2.16 11.14 10.36
N GLY A 272 -1.61 12.29 10.77
CA GLY A 272 -1.82 12.82 12.11
C GLY A 272 -1.60 14.32 12.25
N PRO A 273 -2.00 14.90 13.40
CA PRO A 273 -1.94 16.33 13.67
C PRO A 273 -0.51 16.87 13.91
N GLY A 274 0.53 16.01 13.92
CA GLY A 274 1.94 16.40 13.96
C GLY A 274 2.81 15.40 14.73
N ALA A 275 4.03 15.82 15.08
CA ALA A 275 5.04 14.93 15.67
C ALA A 275 5.09 14.93 17.22
N ASP A 276 4.29 15.76 17.89
CA ASP A 276 4.27 15.85 19.35
C ASP A 276 3.49 14.69 20.00
N VAL A 277 3.47 14.63 21.33
CA VAL A 277 2.67 13.65 22.07
C VAL A 277 1.15 13.89 21.87
N PRO A 278 0.32 12.83 21.77
CA PRO A 278 -1.10 12.95 21.43
C PRO A 278 -1.92 13.87 22.33
N GLU A 279 -1.56 14.01 23.60
CA GLU A 279 -2.25 14.89 24.56
C GLU A 279 -2.24 16.36 24.10
N LYS A 280 -1.21 16.79 23.35
CA LYS A 280 -1.16 18.15 22.77
C LYS A 280 -2.29 18.41 21.77
N TYR A 281 -2.84 17.35 21.20
CA TYR A 281 -3.86 17.38 20.16
C TYR A 281 -5.23 16.90 20.67
N ASN A 282 -5.44 16.93 21.99
CA ASN A 282 -6.68 16.48 22.67
C ASN A 282 -7.00 15.00 22.47
N TYR A 283 -5.97 14.16 22.30
CA TYR A 283 -6.19 12.72 22.38
C TYR A 283 -6.17 12.29 23.83
N GLU A 284 -7.08 11.38 24.16
CA GLU A 284 -7.09 10.71 25.45
C GLU A 284 -6.35 9.38 25.36
N ARG A 285 -5.63 9.04 26.43
CA ARG A 285 -4.96 7.75 26.52
C ARG A 285 -6.02 6.64 26.65
N TYR A 286 -6.04 5.77 25.66
CA TYR A 286 -6.89 4.58 25.65
C TYR A 286 -6.34 3.50 26.59
N CYS A 287 -5.08 3.07 26.37
CA CYS A 287 -4.44 2.09 27.24
C CYS A 287 -2.91 2.15 27.16
N SER A 288 -2.26 1.56 28.18
CA SER A 288 -0.84 1.21 28.17
C SER A 288 -0.76 -0.30 28.02
N ALA A 289 -0.02 -0.77 27.01
CA ALA A 289 0.09 -2.19 26.67
C ALA A 289 1.52 -2.69 26.89
N ILE A 290 1.66 -3.75 27.69
CA ILE A 290 2.95 -4.32 28.06
C ILE A 290 3.30 -5.48 27.14
N GLN A 291 4.58 -5.54 26.77
CA GLN A 291 5.15 -6.61 25.97
C GLN A 291 5.14 -7.95 26.73
N THR A 292 4.72 -9.02 26.04
CA THR A 292 4.86 -10.41 26.48
C THR A 292 5.44 -11.23 25.35
N TRP A 293 6.56 -11.93 25.61
CA TRP A 293 7.20 -12.81 24.64
C TRP A 293 6.42 -14.10 24.48
N ALA A 294 6.05 -14.44 23.24
CA ALA A 294 5.47 -15.73 22.90
C ALA A 294 6.55 -16.78 22.66
N ASP A 295 7.67 -16.37 22.04
CA ASP A 295 8.87 -17.17 21.82
C ASP A 295 10.09 -16.26 21.57
N ASP A 296 11.15 -16.76 20.92
CA ASP A 296 12.36 -15.98 20.68
C ASP A 296 12.24 -14.92 19.58
N THR A 297 11.25 -15.05 18.70
CA THR A 297 11.05 -14.23 17.49
C THR A 297 9.70 -13.51 17.48
N HIS A 298 8.85 -13.71 18.49
CA HIS A 298 7.51 -13.14 18.55
C HIS A 298 7.18 -12.56 19.92
N ALA A 299 6.54 -11.39 19.92
CA ALA A 299 6.01 -10.75 21.12
C ALA A 299 4.61 -10.19 20.87
N THR A 300 3.80 -10.07 21.92
CA THR A 300 2.48 -9.42 21.88
C THR A 300 2.42 -8.28 22.88
N TYR A 301 1.56 -7.29 22.62
CA TYR A 301 1.31 -6.15 23.49
C TYR A 301 -0.14 -6.15 23.92
N THR A 302 -0.34 -6.26 25.24
CA THR A 302 -1.67 -6.38 25.83
C THR A 302 -1.92 -5.23 26.81
N CYS A 303 -3.04 -4.53 26.67
CA CYS A 303 -3.44 -3.46 27.58
C CYS A 303 -3.50 -3.96 29.04
N GLU A 304 -2.82 -3.30 29.96
CA GLU A 304 -2.64 -3.75 31.35
C GLU A 304 -3.95 -4.01 32.10
N LEU A 305 -4.98 -3.19 31.85
CA LEU A 305 -6.25 -3.27 32.57
C LEU A 305 -7.30 -4.14 31.89
N SER A 306 -7.39 -4.09 30.57
CA SER A 306 -8.44 -4.78 29.82
C SER A 306 -8.03 -6.18 29.36
N GLY A 307 -6.72 -6.47 29.30
CA GLY A 307 -6.23 -7.73 28.74
C GLY A 307 -6.40 -7.83 27.22
N VAL A 308 -6.74 -6.73 26.54
CA VAL A 308 -6.93 -6.70 25.08
C VAL A 308 -5.59 -6.54 24.38
N LYS A 309 -5.31 -7.39 23.37
CA LYS A 309 -4.13 -7.29 22.52
C LYS A 309 -4.29 -6.13 21.54
N VAL A 310 -3.35 -5.20 21.52
CA VAL A 310 -3.37 -4.01 20.66
C VAL A 310 -2.25 -3.97 19.63
N ALA A 311 -1.19 -4.76 19.84
CA ALA A 311 -0.10 -4.88 18.90
C ALA A 311 0.60 -6.23 19.03
N ASP A 312 1.35 -6.63 18.01
CA ASP A 312 2.26 -7.75 18.07
C ASP A 312 3.48 -7.54 17.17
N TRP A 313 4.55 -8.30 17.44
CA TRP A 313 5.82 -8.17 16.76
C TRP A 313 6.27 -9.52 16.21
N GLY A 314 6.73 -9.52 14.95
CA GLY A 314 7.29 -10.68 14.28
C GLY A 314 6.27 -11.59 13.58
N TYR A 315 4.96 -11.43 13.83
CA TYR A 315 3.93 -12.34 13.30
C TYR A 315 3.67 -12.16 11.80
N LEU A 316 3.59 -10.92 11.32
CA LEU A 316 3.40 -10.63 9.89
C LEU A 316 4.72 -10.75 9.12
N GLN A 317 5.80 -10.22 9.71
CA GLN A 317 7.14 -10.24 9.18
C GLN A 317 8.16 -10.12 10.33
N GLU A 318 9.31 -10.77 10.21
CA GLU A 318 10.42 -10.65 11.17
C GLU A 318 10.80 -9.18 11.38
N GLY A 319 10.94 -8.78 12.65
CA GLY A 319 11.34 -7.42 13.02
C GLY A 319 10.23 -6.37 12.95
N VAL A 320 9.03 -6.72 12.47
CA VAL A 320 7.94 -5.76 12.29
C VAL A 320 7.01 -5.74 13.50
N LEU A 321 6.74 -4.54 14.03
CA LEU A 321 5.69 -4.28 15.02
C LEU A 321 4.41 -3.87 14.27
N GLU A 322 3.33 -4.60 14.48
CA GLU A 322 2.00 -4.35 13.92
C GLU A 322 1.07 -3.84 15.02
N ILE A 323 0.40 -2.71 14.77
CA ILE A 323 -0.65 -2.15 15.61
C ILE A 323 -1.98 -2.62 15.03
N ALA A 324 -2.71 -3.42 15.81
CA ALA A 324 -3.98 -3.97 15.39
C ALA A 324 -5.00 -2.86 15.11
N THR A 325 -5.98 -3.17 14.27
CA THR A 325 -7.06 -2.23 14.00
C THR A 325 -7.93 -1.93 15.23
N PRO A 326 -8.31 -0.67 15.49
CA PRO A 326 -9.23 -0.35 16.58
C PRO A 326 -10.63 -0.90 16.33
N CYS A 327 -11.19 -0.66 15.14
CA CYS A 327 -12.63 -0.75 14.90
C CYS A 327 -13.03 -1.54 13.66
N ASN A 328 -12.13 -2.35 13.10
CA ASN A 328 -12.47 -3.29 12.04
C ASN A 328 -12.72 -4.71 12.61
N GLY A 329 -12.99 -5.71 11.78
CA GLY A 329 -13.38 -7.05 12.22
C GLY A 329 -12.40 -7.70 13.21
N GLY A 330 -12.78 -7.71 14.50
CA GLY A 330 -11.93 -8.21 15.59
C GLY A 330 -10.99 -7.17 16.23
N GLY A 331 -11.23 -5.88 15.97
CA GLY A 331 -10.46 -4.78 16.55
C GLY A 331 -10.62 -4.63 18.05
N TYR A 332 -9.67 -3.91 18.66
CA TYR A 332 -9.59 -3.81 20.12
C TYR A 332 -10.53 -2.76 20.74
N GLY A 333 -11.00 -1.79 19.96
CA GLY A 333 -11.94 -0.77 20.40
C GLY A 333 -13.34 -1.35 20.55
N ASP A 334 -14.01 -1.02 21.66
CA ASP A 334 -15.41 -1.41 21.81
C ASP A 334 -16.34 -0.58 20.90
N LYS A 335 -17.61 -1.00 20.80
CA LYS A 335 -18.59 -0.36 19.91
C LYS A 335 -18.80 1.14 20.21
N HIS A 336 -18.70 1.55 21.47
CA HIS A 336 -18.79 2.95 21.87
C HIS A 336 -17.53 3.71 21.47
N GLU A 337 -16.36 3.08 21.61
CA GLU A 337 -15.06 3.69 21.31
C GLU A 337 -14.82 3.88 19.82
N CYS A 338 -15.53 3.11 18.99
CA CYS A 338 -15.49 3.24 17.55
C CYS A 338 -16.22 4.47 16.99
N SER A 339 -16.78 5.34 17.84
CA SER A 339 -17.17 6.69 17.43
C SER A 339 -15.96 7.58 17.12
N SER A 340 -14.84 7.37 17.82
CA SER A 340 -13.58 8.07 17.59
C SER A 340 -13.03 7.73 16.21
N HIS A 341 -12.70 8.74 15.41
CA HIS A 341 -12.27 8.55 14.03
C HIS A 341 -10.75 8.36 13.94
N ASN A 342 -10.02 8.96 14.88
CA ASN A 342 -8.57 9.01 14.86
C ASN A 342 -7.99 8.38 16.12
N TRP A 343 -6.91 7.64 15.92
CA TRP A 343 -6.20 6.89 16.95
C TRP A 343 -4.73 7.22 16.86
N ALA A 344 -3.98 6.95 17.92
CA ALA A 344 -2.53 7.07 17.89
C ALA A 344 -1.87 5.95 18.68
N ALA A 345 -0.66 5.59 18.27
CA ALA A 345 0.20 4.63 18.94
C ALA A 345 1.54 5.29 19.22
N CYS A 346 1.99 5.20 20.46
CA CYS A 346 3.24 5.76 20.94
C CYS A 346 4.13 4.66 21.51
N VAL A 347 5.42 4.71 21.19
CA VAL A 347 6.43 3.83 21.79
C VAL A 347 7.53 4.66 22.43
N ASN A 348 8.06 4.17 23.55
CA ASN A 348 9.20 4.77 24.21
C ASN A 348 10.49 4.13 23.69
N LEU A 349 11.34 4.92 23.05
CA LEU A 349 12.60 4.48 22.46
C LEU A 349 13.81 4.74 23.38
N SER A 350 13.60 5.03 24.67
CA SER A 350 14.68 5.37 25.61
C SER A 350 15.71 4.25 25.82
N ASN A 351 15.33 3.00 25.58
CA ASN A 351 16.20 1.82 25.77
C ASN A 351 17.02 1.47 24.51
N VAL A 352 16.75 2.14 23.39
CA VAL A 352 17.56 1.97 22.17
C VAL A 352 18.85 2.75 22.40
N ASN A 353 19.98 2.04 22.43
CA ASN A 353 21.34 2.55 22.67
C ASN A 353 21.73 3.67 21.67
N SER A 354 21.16 4.86 21.84
CA SER A 354 21.58 6.04 21.09
C SER A 354 22.85 6.56 21.78
N THR A 355 23.99 6.27 21.18
CA THR A 355 25.27 6.88 21.53
C THR A 355 25.33 8.38 21.19
N HIS A 356 24.21 8.97 20.74
CA HIS A 356 24.14 10.35 20.28
C HIS A 356 22.89 11.06 20.80
N LYS A 357 23.13 11.99 21.73
CA LYS A 357 22.24 13.03 22.27
C LYS A 357 21.02 12.51 23.03
N VAL A 358 20.95 12.93 24.30
CA VAL A 358 19.77 12.79 25.17
C VAL A 358 18.60 13.50 24.50
N ASN A 359 17.73 12.73 23.83
CA ASN A 359 16.45 13.24 23.37
C ASN A 359 15.55 13.44 24.60
N LEU A 360 15.17 14.68 24.85
CA LEU A 360 14.35 15.07 26.01
C LEU A 360 12.91 14.53 25.93
N PHE A 361 12.52 13.95 24.79
CA PHE A 361 11.24 13.26 24.59
C PHE A 361 11.50 11.93 23.86
N PRO A 362 11.59 10.80 24.57
CA PRO A 362 11.90 9.51 23.95
C PRO A 362 10.68 8.83 23.31
N TRP A 363 9.53 9.50 23.32
CA TRP A 363 8.30 8.99 22.74
C TRP A 363 8.23 9.32 21.26
N LYS A 364 7.99 8.29 20.45
CA LYS A 364 7.66 8.42 19.04
C LYS A 364 6.22 7.99 18.86
N CYS A 365 5.40 8.88 18.31
CA CYS A 365 3.98 8.67 18.14
C CYS A 365 3.60 8.76 16.66
N TYR A 366 2.64 7.93 16.27
CA TYR A 366 2.03 7.97 14.95
C TYR A 366 0.52 7.83 15.08
N TYR A 367 -0.20 8.38 14.11
CA TYR A 367 -1.66 8.53 14.14
C TYR A 367 -2.27 7.76 12.99
N PHE A 368 -3.48 7.24 13.15
CA PHE A 368 -4.11 6.38 12.16
C PHE A 368 -5.63 6.40 12.31
N SER A 369 -6.35 6.01 11.27
CA SER A 369 -7.81 5.94 11.32
C SER A 369 -8.27 4.72 12.11
N ARG A 370 -9.48 4.78 12.66
CA ARG A 370 -10.11 3.69 13.42
C ARG A 370 -10.20 2.35 12.68
N HIS A 371 -10.07 2.33 11.35
CA HIS A 371 -10.14 1.11 10.55
C HIS A 371 -8.78 0.66 10.01
N ASP A 372 -7.73 1.44 10.23
CA ASP A 372 -6.39 1.14 9.75
C ASP A 372 -5.81 -0.04 10.53
N ASP A 373 -5.00 -0.84 9.85
CA ASP A 373 -4.21 -1.92 10.44
C ASP A 373 -2.74 -1.64 10.11
N CYS A 374 -1.97 -1.32 11.13
CA CYS A 374 -0.85 -0.42 10.98
C CYS A 374 0.48 -1.07 11.29
N GLN A 375 1.32 -1.27 10.27
CA GLN A 375 2.72 -1.63 10.46
C GLN A 375 3.53 -0.42 10.91
N TRP A 376 4.20 -0.53 12.05
CA TRP A 376 5.09 0.51 12.56
C TRP A 376 6.16 0.87 11.50
N PRO A 377 6.45 2.16 11.26
CA PRO A 377 7.30 2.57 10.12
C PRO A 377 8.75 2.09 10.16
N THR A 378 9.23 1.60 11.30
CA THR A 378 10.62 1.15 11.49
C THR A 378 10.61 -0.25 12.05
N ALA A 379 11.45 -1.14 11.49
CA ALA A 379 11.66 -2.46 12.05
C ALA A 379 12.49 -2.39 13.34
N PHE A 380 12.21 -3.29 14.27
CA PHE A 380 12.92 -3.44 15.52
C PHE A 380 13.69 -4.76 15.53
N THR A 381 14.91 -4.74 16.04
CA THR A 381 15.52 -5.98 16.55
C THR A 381 14.93 -6.35 17.91
N LYS A 382 15.10 -7.60 18.34
CA LYS A 382 14.66 -8.07 19.67
C LYS A 382 15.14 -7.17 20.82
N SER A 383 16.37 -6.66 20.74
CA SER A 383 16.96 -5.77 21.75
C SER A 383 16.50 -4.32 21.69
N GLU A 384 15.91 -3.88 20.56
CA GLU A 384 15.43 -2.51 20.35
C GLU A 384 13.90 -2.41 20.49
N LEU A 385 13.23 -3.55 20.58
CA LEU A 385 11.79 -3.65 20.65
C LEU A 385 11.27 -2.98 21.94
N PRO A 386 10.31 -2.04 21.86
CA PRO A 386 9.89 -1.27 23.03
C PRO A 386 9.16 -2.14 24.05
N GLU A 387 9.41 -1.92 25.34
CA GLU A 387 8.73 -2.68 26.42
C GLU A 387 7.24 -2.34 26.54
N THR A 388 6.83 -1.17 26.04
CA THR A 388 5.46 -0.66 26.15
C THR A 388 5.02 0.04 24.86
N VAL A 389 3.78 -0.20 24.47
CA VAL A 389 3.04 0.56 23.44
C VAL A 389 1.89 1.27 24.14
N VAL A 390 1.74 2.57 23.95
CA VAL A 390 0.63 3.35 24.50
C VAL A 390 -0.32 3.73 23.37
N ILE A 391 -1.59 3.40 23.53
CA ILE A 391 -2.64 3.70 22.55
C ILE A 391 -3.45 4.90 23.03
N TYR A 392 -3.81 5.75 22.09
CA TYR A 392 -4.61 6.95 22.29
C TYR A 392 -5.77 6.98 21.27
N ARG A 393 -6.80 7.76 21.59
CA ARG A 393 -7.93 8.06 20.69
C ARG A 393 -8.33 9.52 20.81
N ASP A 394 -8.95 10.06 19.75
CA ASP A 394 -9.63 11.35 19.84
C ASP A 394 -10.97 11.23 20.60
N GLU A 395 -11.39 12.32 21.26
CA GLU A 395 -12.68 12.42 21.96
C GLU A 395 -13.90 12.32 21.03
#